data_AF-K0ERZ7-F1
#
_entry.id   AF-K0ERZ7-F1
#
_cell.length_a   1.000
_cell.length_b   1.000
_cell.length_c   1.000
_cell.angle_alpha   90.00
_cell.angle_beta   90.00
_cell.angle_gamma   90.00
#
_symmetry.space_group_name_H-M   'P 1'
#
loop_
_entity.id
_entity.type
_entity.pdbx_description
1 polymer ?
#
loop_
_entity_poly.entity_id
_entity_poly.type
_entity_poly.pdbx_seq_one_letter_code
_entity_poly.pdbx_strand_id
1 'polypeptide(L)' 'MHCGDAFMHRGQLFDDGTAPVGLKFSQRVTDVLHERRVQNLERLRAEHGNEITLLCAHYAQLLADLQAVS' A
#
# COMPACT_ATOMS: atom_id res chain seq x y z
N MET A 1 1.01 2.48 -10.76
CA MET A 1 0.93 3.75 -10.00
C MET A 1 1.70 3.59 -8.69
N HIS A 2 2.58 4.53 -8.37
CA HIS A 2 3.24 4.59 -7.05
C HIS A 2 2.36 5.38 -6.08
N CYS A 3 1.94 4.75 -4.98
CA CYS A 3 0.96 5.26 -4.02
C CYS A 3 1.60 5.84 -2.75
N GLY A 4 2.93 5.93 -2.69
CA GLY A 4 3.63 6.41 -1.49
C GLY A 4 3.29 5.56 -0.28
N ASP A 5 2.84 6.21 0.81
CA ASP A 5 2.51 5.57 2.09
C ASP A 5 1.00 5.40 2.32
N ALA A 6 0.17 5.56 1.28
CA ALA A 6 -1.27 5.32 1.37
C ALA A 6 -1.60 3.91 1.91
N PHE A 7 -0.77 2.94 1.52
CA PHE A 7 -0.62 1.64 2.17
C PHE A 7 0.88 1.34 2.34
N MET A 8 1.21 0.47 3.28
CA MET A 8 2.59 0.00 3.50
C MET A 8 2.76 -1.50 3.26
N HIS A 9 1.66 -2.23 3.09
CA HIS A 9 1.67 -3.66 2.82
C HIS A 9 0.61 -4.00 1.78
N ARG A 10 0.95 -4.89 0.81
CA ARG A 10 0.02 -5.31 -0.24
C ARG A 10 -1.32 -5.84 0.27
N GLY A 11 -1.32 -6.51 1.42
CA GLY A 11 -2.55 -7.07 2.01
C GLY A 11 -3.56 -6.00 2.39
N GLN A 12 -3.14 -4.75 2.56
CA GLN A 12 -4.05 -3.61 2.78
C GLN A 12 -4.91 -3.34 1.55
N LEU A 13 -4.43 -3.70 0.36
CA LEU A 13 -5.18 -3.64 -0.89
C LEU A 13 -5.90 -4.98 -1.17
N PHE A 14 -5.16 -6.09 -1.16
CA PHE A 14 -5.60 -7.36 -1.78
C PHE A 14 -6.11 -8.43 -0.80
N ASP A 15 -5.63 -8.45 0.45
CA ASP A 15 -5.80 -9.58 1.37
C ASP A 15 -6.61 -9.15 2.62
N ASP A 16 -7.89 -8.82 2.42
CA ASP A 16 -8.84 -8.41 3.47
C ASP A 16 -8.45 -7.14 4.27
N GLY A 17 -7.51 -6.35 3.76
CA GLY A 17 -7.07 -5.11 4.43
C GLY A 17 -6.03 -5.39 5.52
N THR A 18 -5.35 -6.54 5.44
CA THR A 18 -4.40 -6.98 6.45
C THR A 18 -2.98 -6.44 6.22
N ALA A 19 -2.27 -6.26 7.33
CA ALA A 19 -0.85 -5.90 7.35
C ALA A 19 -0.24 -6.46 8.63
N PRO A 20 1.07 -6.79 8.63
CA PRO A 20 1.77 -7.15 9.85
C PRO A 20 1.54 -6.12 10.96
N VAL A 21 1.35 -6.57 12.20
CA VAL A 21 0.96 -5.70 13.32
C VAL A 21 1.97 -4.58 13.55
N GLY A 22 3.27 -4.87 13.45
CA GLY A 22 4.32 -3.85 13.57
C GLY A 22 4.21 -2.75 12.51
N LEU A 23 3.86 -3.11 11.27
CA LEU A 23 3.63 -2.14 10.19
C LEU A 23 2.40 -1.27 10.45
N LYS A 24 1.31 -1.87 10.95
CA LYS A 24 0.11 -1.11 11.34
C LYS A 24 0.44 -0.09 12.44
N PHE A 25 1.23 -0.47 13.42
CA PHE A 25 1.66 0.42 14.50
C PHE A 25 2.54 1.55 13.97
N SER A 26 3.56 1.22 13.16
CA SER A 26 4.44 2.21 12.54
C SER A 26 3.65 3.24 11.73
N GLN A 27 2.76 2.78 10.84
CA GLN A 27 1.92 3.66 10.02
C GLN A 27 1.06 4.57 10.91
N ARG A 28 0.43 4.01 11.95
CA ARG A 28 -0.41 4.77 12.89
C ARG A 28 0.36 5.88 13.61
N VAL A 29 1.63 5.64 13.97
CA VAL A 29 2.48 6.61 14.66
C VAL A 29 2.95 7.71 13.71
N THR A 30 3.19 7.38 12.43
CA THR A 30 3.69 8.33 11.43
C THR A 30 2.58 9.10 10.71
N ASP A 31 1.32 8.66 10.83
CA ASP A 31 0.18 9.28 10.17
C ASP A 31 -0.10 10.70 10.72
N VAL A 32 0.26 11.72 9.94
CA VAL A 32 -0.10 13.11 10.26
C VAL A 32 -1.60 13.35 10.09
N LEU A 33 -2.20 12.78 9.04
CA LEU A 33 -3.63 12.91 8.69
C LEU A 33 -4.26 11.53 8.51
N HIS A 34 -4.42 10.81 9.62
CA HIS A 34 -4.87 9.42 9.61
C HIS A 34 -6.16 9.18 8.81
N GLU A 35 -7.21 9.98 9.03
CA GLU A 35 -8.50 9.80 8.35
C GLU A 35 -8.38 9.96 6.84
N ARG A 36 -7.60 10.95 6.38
CA ARG A 36 -7.32 11.16 4.96
C ARG A 36 -6.60 9.97 4.34
N ARG A 37 -5.65 9.37 5.06
CA ARG A 37 -4.95 8.18 4.60
C ARG A 37 -5.92 7.01 4.44
N VAL A 38 -6.80 6.78 5.42
CA VAL A 38 -7.81 5.71 5.35
C VAL A 38 -8.72 5.90 4.14
N GLN A 39 -9.24 7.12 3.92
CA GLN A 39 -10.06 7.43 2.75
C GLN A 39 -9.33 7.19 1.43
N ASN A 40 -8.05 7.56 1.34
CA ASN A 40 -7.24 7.30 0.14
C ASN A 40 -7.05 5.79 -0.09
N LEU A 41 -6.82 5.01 0.97
CA LEU A 41 -6.72 3.56 0.86
C LEU A 41 -8.03 2.93 0.37
N GLU A 42 -9.18 3.38 0.87
CA GLU A 42 -10.48 2.91 0.40
C GLU A 42 -10.71 3.22 -1.08
N ARG A 43 -10.32 4.41 -1.54
CA ARG A 43 -10.39 4.77 -2.97
C ARG A 43 -9.51 3.86 -3.81
N LEU A 44 -8.27 3.58 -3.38
CA LEU A 44 -7.37 2.66 -4.08
C LEU A 44 -7.93 1.23 -4.13
N ARG A 45 -8.63 0.78 -3.08
CA ARG A 45 -9.29 -0.53 -3.06
C ARG A 45 -10.48 -0.58 -4.01
N ALA A 46 -11.22 0.52 -4.17
CA ALA A 46 -12.38 0.60 -5.06
C ALA A 46 -11.99 0.78 -6.54
N GLU A 47 -10.95 1.56 -6.83
CA GLU A 47 -10.48 1.84 -8.20
C GLU A 47 -9.60 0.72 -8.79
N HIS A 48 -9.49 -0.41 -8.09
CA HIS A 48 -8.59 -1.49 -8.48
C HIS A 48 -9.07 -2.22 -9.75
N GLY A 49 -8.70 -1.69 -10.91
CA GLY A 49 -8.74 -2.37 -12.19
C GLY A 49 -7.45 -3.16 -12.46
N ASN A 50 -7.53 -4.21 -13.27
CA ASN A 50 -6.39 -5.07 -13.63
C ASN A 50 -5.39 -4.42 -14.60
N GLU A 51 -5.58 -3.15 -14.96
CA GLU A 51 -4.75 -2.44 -15.94
C GLU A 51 -3.52 -1.76 -15.33
N ILE A 52 -3.51 -1.54 -14.01
CA ILE A 52 -2.46 -0.78 -13.33
C ILE A 52 -2.00 -1.47 -12.05
N THR A 53 -0.71 -1.80 -11.99
CA THR A 53 -0.06 -2.29 -10.77
C THR A 53 0.11 -1.16 -9.76
N LEU A 54 -0.41 -1.35 -8.53
CA LEU A 54 -0.20 -0.42 -7.41
C LEU A 54 1.03 -0.80 -6.60
N LEU A 55 1.89 0.18 -6.33
CA LEU A 55 3.15 0.03 -5.60
C LEU A 55 3.15 1.00 -4.41
N CYS A 56 3.53 0.55 -3.21
CA CYS A 56 3.84 1.48 -2.12
C CYS A 56 5.34 1.70 -1.98
N ALA A 57 5.73 2.76 -1.27
CA ALA A 57 7.13 3.13 -1.03
C ALA A 57 7.92 2.05 -0.27
N HIS A 58 7.23 1.11 0.39
CA HIS A 58 7.85 0.09 1.24
C HIS A 58 7.76 -1.32 0.65
N TYR A 59 7.27 -1.45 -0.59
CA TYR A 59 7.12 -2.76 -1.20
C TYR A 59 8.41 -3.22 -1.89
N ALA A 60 9.46 -3.44 -1.09
CA ALA A 60 10.79 -3.81 -1.58
C ALA A 60 10.79 -5.07 -2.46
N GLN A 61 9.96 -6.06 -2.12
CA GLN A 61 9.86 -7.31 -2.88
C GLN A 61 9.39 -7.06 -4.32
N LEU A 62 8.33 -6.27 -4.53
CA LEU A 62 7.82 -6.02 -5.87
C LEU A 62 8.77 -5.13 -6.69
N LEU A 63 9.51 -4.23 -6.04
CA LEU A 63 10.59 -3.50 -6.70
C LEU A 63 11.70 -4.44 -7.19
N ALA A 64 12.11 -5.39 -6.34
CA ALA A 64 13.09 -6.41 -6.71
C ALA A 64 12.58 -7.28 -7.88
N ASP A 65 11.30 -7.66 -7.86
CA ASP A 65 10.68 -8.44 -8.94
C ASP A 65 10.67 -7.65 -10.26
N LEU A 66 10.37 -6.35 -10.24
CA LEU A 66 10.40 -5.49 -11.43
C LEU A 66 11.82 -5.30 -11.99
N GLN A 67 12.83 -5.24 -11.13
CA GLN A 67 14.24 -5.15 -11.54
C GLN A 67 14.76 -6.45 -12.16
N ALA A 68 14.14 -7.59 -11.86
CA ALA A 68 14.56 -8.89 -12.41
C ALA A 68 14.06 -9.11 -13.86
N VAL A 69 13.17 -8.27 -14.38
CA VAL A 69 12.57 -8.39 -15.72
C VAL A 69 13.26 -7.47 -16.76
N SER A 70 14.25 -6.67 -16.33
CA SER A 70 15.06 -5.78 -17.19
C SER A 70 16.46 -6.34 -17.41
#